data_AF-A0A9E7F7L8-F1
#
_entry.id   AF-A0A9E7F7L8-F1
#
_cell.length_a   1.000
_cell.length_b   1.000
_cell.length_c   1.000
_cell.angle_alpha   90.00
_cell.angle_beta   90.00
_cell.angle_gamma   90.00
#
_symmetry.space_group_name_H-M   'P 1'
#
loop_
_entity.id
_entity.type
_entity.pdbx_description
1 polymer ?
#
loop_
_entity_poly.entity_id
_entity_poly.type
_entity_poly.pdbx_seq_one_letter_code
_entity_poly.pdbx_strand_id
1 'polypeptide(L)'
;MYPGVWTTYILILFFSWLLVLSVFGCNPGTAWTVVNLAHFAITYHFFHWKKGTPFSDDQGIYNNLTWWEQIDNGKQLTRNRKFLTVVPVVL
;
A
#
# COMPACT_ATOMS: atom_id res chain seq x y z
N MET A 1 -10.07 4.02 14.11
CA MET A 1 -10.00 3.10 12.95
C MET A 1 -10.75 3.77 11.82
N TYR A 2 -10.15 3.96 10.65
CA TYR A 2 -10.81 4.57 9.49
C TYR A 2 -11.24 3.45 8.54
N PRO A 3 -12.43 2.83 8.73
CA PRO A 3 -12.87 1.69 7.91
C PRO A 3 -12.88 2.00 6.41
N GLY A 4 -13.09 3.26 6.03
CA GLY A 4 -13.02 3.70 4.64
C GLY A 4 -11.68 3.41 3.96
N VAL A 5 -10.55 3.51 4.67
CA VAL A 5 -9.22 3.32 4.07
C VAL A 5 -9.04 1.90 3.55
N TRP A 6 -9.48 0.90 4.32
CA TRP A 6 -9.35 -0.51 3.93
C TRP A 6 -10.25 -0.86 2.76
N THR A 7 -11.50 -0.37 2.81
CA THR A 7 -12.45 -0.57 1.72
C THR A 7 -11.93 0.08 0.43
N THR A 8 -11.48 1.33 0.49
CA THR A 8 -10.90 2.04 -0.66
C THR A 8 -9.67 1.29 -1.19
N TYR A 9 -8.80 0.77 -0.32
CA TYR A 9 -7.62 0.02 -0.73
C TYR A 9 -7.98 -1.27 -1.49
N ILE A 10 -8.94 -2.05 -0.99
CA ILE A 10 -9.41 -3.28 -1.65
C ILE A 10 -10.06 -2.94 -3.01
N LEU A 11 -10.85 -1.86 -3.06
CA LEU A 11 -11.45 -1.38 -4.31
C LEU A 11 -10.38 -0.97 -5.33
N ILE A 12 -9.31 -0.27 -4.91
CA ILE A 12 -8.20 0.09 -5.81
C ILE A 12 -7.57 -1.16 -6.41
N LEU A 13 -7.30 -2.21 -5.60
CA LEU A 13 -6.76 -3.47 -6.11
C LEU A 13 -7.69 -4.13 -7.12
N PHE A 14 -8.99 -4.22 -6.79
CA PHE A 14 -9.99 -4.82 -7.67
C PHE A 14 -10.14 -4.07 -8.99
N PHE A 15 -10.25 -2.75 -8.96
CA PHE A 15 -10.35 -1.93 -10.18
C PHE A 15 -9.05 -1.92 -10.99
N SER A 16 -7.88 -2.00 -10.34
CA SER A 16 -6.60 -2.17 -11.04
C SER A 16 -6.56 -3.49 -11.79
N TRP A 17 -7.05 -4.57 -11.18
CA TRP A 17 -7.17 -5.86 -11.85
C TRP A 17 -8.13 -5.82 -13.03
N LEU A 18 -9.32 -5.21 -12.88
CA LEU A 18 -10.27 -5.02 -13.98
C LEU A 18 -9.67 -4.19 -15.12
N LEU A 19 -8.92 -3.13 -14.80
CA LEU A 19 -8.24 -2.29 -15.79
C LEU A 19 -7.20 -3.11 -16.55
N VAL A 20 -6.35 -3.86 -15.86
CA VAL A 20 -5.33 -4.71 -16.52
C VAL A 20 -6.00 -5.76 -17.40
N LEU A 21 -7.05 -6.43 -16.92
CA LEU A 21 -7.81 -7.41 -17.68
C LEU A 21 -8.41 -6.78 -18.95
N SER A 22 -9.03 -5.61 -18.83
CA SER A 22 -9.75 -4.95 -19.92
C SER A 22 -8.82 -4.33 -20.97
N VAL A 23 -7.72 -3.71 -20.54
CA VAL A 23 -6.78 -3.01 -21.43
C VAL A 23 -5.87 -3.98 -22.17
N PHE A 24 -5.37 -5.02 -21.49
CA PHE A 24 -4.42 -5.97 -22.08
C PHE A 24 -5.07 -7.22 -22.65
N GLY A 25 -6.35 -7.49 -22.36
CA GLY A 25 -7.07 -8.69 -22.85
C GLY A 25 -6.43 -10.00 -22.40
N CYS A 26 -5.66 -9.98 -21.30
CA CYS A 26 -4.94 -11.13 -20.80
C CYS A 26 -5.84 -12.03 -19.93
N ASN A 27 -5.36 -13.24 -19.61
CA ASN A 27 -6.09 -14.12 -18.72
C ASN A 27 -6.08 -13.58 -17.27
N PRO A 28 -7.06 -13.96 -16.42
CA PRO A 28 -7.16 -13.53 -15.03
C PRO A 28 -5.90 -13.69 -14.18
N GLY A 29 -5.14 -14.78 -14.38
CA GLY A 29 -3.92 -15.06 -13.62
C GLY A 29 -2.81 -14.07 -13.94
N THR A 30 -2.59 -13.80 -15.23
CA THR A 30 -1.63 -12.78 -15.68
C THR A 30 -1.99 -11.39 -15.17
N ALA A 31 -3.29 -11.04 -15.18
CA ALA A 31 -3.73 -9.75 -14.63
C ALA A 31 -3.41 -9.62 -13.13
N TRP A 32 -3.61 -10.67 -12.34
CA TRP A 32 -3.20 -10.67 -10.92
C TRP A 32 -1.70 -10.55 -10.73
N THR A 33 -0.89 -11.26 -11.54
CA THR A 33 0.58 -11.13 -11.48
C THR A 33 1.02 -9.69 -11.72
N VAL A 34 0.46 -9.01 -12.72
CA VAL A 34 0.79 -7.61 -13.01
C VAL A 34 0.39 -6.70 -11.85
N VAL A 35 -0.82 -6.87 -11.29
CA VAL A 35 -1.27 -6.08 -10.13
C VAL A 35 -0.37 -6.33 -8.92
N ASN A 36 0.03 -7.56 -8.65
CA ASN A 36 0.93 -7.90 -7.54
C ASN A 36 2.30 -7.24 -7.70
N LEU A 37 2.93 -7.34 -8.88
CA LEU A 37 4.23 -6.71 -9.13
C LEU A 37 4.16 -5.17 -9.02
N ALA A 38 3.12 -4.56 -9.58
CA ALA A 38 2.92 -3.11 -9.47
C ALA A 38 2.66 -2.69 -8.02
N HIS A 39 1.83 -3.45 -7.30
CA HIS A 39 1.53 -3.23 -5.90
C HIS A 39 2.79 -3.33 -5.03
N PHE A 40 3.61 -4.37 -5.22
CA PHE A 40 4.88 -4.53 -4.53
C PHE A 40 5.80 -3.32 -4.77
N ALA A 41 6.01 -2.93 -6.04
CA ALA A 41 6.89 -1.81 -6.38
C ALA A 41 6.43 -0.49 -5.73
N ILE A 42 5.14 -0.17 -5.83
CA ILE A 42 4.55 1.05 -5.29
C ILE A 42 4.62 1.02 -3.76
N THR A 43 4.10 -0.03 -3.12
CA THR A 43 4.02 -0.09 -1.66
C THR A 43 5.40 -0.16 -1.02
N TYR A 44 6.36 -0.87 -1.61
CA TYR A 44 7.73 -0.89 -1.14
C TYR A 44 8.36 0.49 -1.21
N HIS A 45 8.23 1.19 -2.33
CA HIS A 45 8.76 2.54 -2.49
C HIS A 45 8.18 3.50 -1.44
N PHE A 46 6.86 3.53 -1.28
CA PHE A 46 6.24 4.46 -0.33
C PHE A 46 6.47 4.07 1.12
N PHE A 47 6.24 2.81 1.49
CA PHE A 47 6.31 2.40 2.89
C PHE A 47 7.73 2.21 3.40
N HIS A 48 8.64 1.69 2.58
CA HIS A 48 9.97 1.28 3.05
C HIS A 48 11.12 2.15 2.55
N TRP A 49 10.92 2.95 1.48
CA TRP A 49 11.96 3.83 0.95
C TRP A 49 11.73 5.30 1.27
N LYS A 50 10.50 5.81 1.10
CA LYS A 50 10.18 7.22 1.32
C LYS A 50 10.20 7.56 2.81
N LYS A 51 10.91 8.64 3.14
CA LYS A 51 11.03 9.22 4.49
C LYS A 51 10.46 10.63 4.57
N GLY A 52 10.18 11.09 5.79
CA GLY A 52 9.62 12.41 6.05
C GLY A 52 8.14 12.51 5.72
N THR A 53 7.60 13.72 5.83
CA THR A 53 6.26 14.07 5.35
C THR A 53 6.37 15.18 4.30
N PRO A 54 5.36 15.37 3.43
CA PRO A 54 5.34 16.49 2.51
C PRO A 54 4.95 17.82 3.19
N PHE A 55 4.70 17.82 4.51
CA PHE A 55 4.17 18.95 5.24
C PHE A 55 5.23 19.52 6.19
N SER A 56 5.43 20.83 6.18
CA SER A 56 6.40 21.53 7.05
C SER A 56 5.99 21.58 8.52
N ASP A 57 4.73 21.26 8.83
CA ASP A 57 4.15 21.40 10.17
C ASP A 57 4.64 20.35 11.16
N ASP A 58 5.33 19.31 10.68
CA ASP A 58 5.87 18.23 11.51
C ASP A 58 7.17 18.61 12.25
N GLN A 59 7.70 19.82 12.03
CA GLN A 59 8.96 20.31 12.63
C GLN A 59 10.14 19.34 12.44
N GLY A 60 10.10 18.51 11.39
CA GLY A 60 11.13 17.54 11.05
C GLY A 60 11.14 16.26 11.90
N ILE A 61 10.14 16.02 12.76
CA ILE A 61 10.11 14.82 13.63
C ILE A 61 10.11 13.51 12.83
N TYR A 62 9.63 13.54 11.59
CA TYR A 62 9.53 12.36 10.72
C TYR A 62 10.64 12.26 9.67
N ASN A 63 11.58 13.21 9.59
CA ASN A 63 12.58 13.28 8.52
C ASN A 63 13.42 12.00 8.37
N ASN A 64 13.68 11.31 9.48
CA ASN A 64 14.46 10.09 9.49
C ASN A 64 13.63 8.80 9.42
N LEU A 65 12.30 8.92 9.49
CA LEU A 65 11.36 7.81 9.55
C LEU A 65 10.71 7.56 8.19
N THR A 66 10.72 6.30 7.78
CA THR A 66 9.94 5.82 6.64
C THR A 66 8.45 5.92 6.91
N TRP A 67 7.62 5.95 5.86
CA TRP A 67 6.17 5.98 6.07
C TRP A 67 5.66 4.76 6.83
N TRP A 68 6.29 3.60 6.65
CA TRP A 68 6.01 2.42 7.46
C TRP A 68 6.26 2.66 8.94
N GLU A 69 7.36 3.29 9.31
CA GLU A 69 7.70 3.60 10.70
C GLU A 69 6.76 4.64 11.31
N GLN A 70 6.26 5.57 10.50
CA GLN A 70 5.30 6.60 10.92
C GLN A 70 3.91 6.01 11.26
N ILE A 71 3.48 4.93 10.59
CA ILE A 71 2.15 4.33 10.81
C ILE A 71 1.96 3.89 12.27
N ASP A 72 0.84 4.31 12.85
CA ASP A 72 0.44 4.02 14.23
C ASP A 72 1.55 4.32 15.26
N ASN A 73 2.37 5.35 15.01
CA ASN A 73 3.50 5.76 15.87
C ASN A 73 4.52 4.62 16.10
N GLY A 74 4.83 3.84 15.07
CA GLY A 74 5.79 2.74 15.18
C GLY A 74 5.29 1.50 15.93
N LYS A 75 4.06 1.51 16.48
CA LYS A 75 3.52 0.37 17.24
C LYS A 75 3.36 -0.84 16.34
N GLN A 76 3.99 -1.94 16.70
CA GLN A 76 3.91 -3.20 15.96
C GLN A 76 2.57 -3.90 16.18
N LEU A 77 2.20 -4.78 15.24
CA LEU A 77 1.02 -5.66 15.33
C LEU A 77 -0.31 -4.95 15.54
N THR A 78 -0.38 -3.65 15.24
CA THR A 78 -1.64 -2.93 15.16
C THR A 78 -2.51 -3.50 14.05
N ARG A 79 -3.81 -3.24 14.15
CA ARG A 79 -4.78 -3.71 13.16
C ARG A 79 -4.42 -3.24 11.73
N ASN A 80 -3.94 -2.01 11.56
CA ASN A 80 -3.51 -1.49 10.25
C ASN A 80 -2.24 -2.17 9.73
N ARG A 81 -1.22 -2.33 10.58
CA ARG A 81 0.02 -3.00 10.18
C ARG A 81 -0.23 -4.45 9.79
N LYS A 82 -1.05 -5.17 10.55
CA LYS A 82 -1.45 -6.54 10.19
C LYS A 82 -2.13 -6.59 8.82
N PHE A 83 -3.07 -5.69 8.56
CA PHE A 83 -3.71 -5.60 7.25
C PHE A 83 -2.69 -5.35 6.12
N LEU A 84 -1.84 -4.32 6.26
CA LEU A 84 -0.85 -3.95 5.25
C LEU A 84 0.25 -5.01 5.04
N THR A 85 0.53 -5.84 6.05
CA THR A 85 1.45 -6.98 5.91
C THR A 85 0.78 -8.19 5.27
N VAL A 86 -0.50 -8.44 5.53
CA VAL A 86 -1.21 -9.63 5.00
C VAL A 86 -1.60 -9.46 3.53
N VAL A 87 -2.02 -8.27 3.10
CA VAL A 87 -2.47 -8.08 1.70
C VAL A 87 -1.40 -8.50 0.67
N PRO A 88 -0.14 -8.02 0.72
CA PRO A 88 0.87 -8.45 -0.26
C PRO A 88 1.15 -9.95 -0.28
N VAL A 89 0.83 -10.67 0.81
CA VAL A 89 1.04 -12.14 0.92
C VAL A 89 -0.11 -12.91 0.26
N VAL A 90 -1.32 -12.34 0.26
CA VAL A 90 -2.53 -12.98 -0.29
C VAL A 90 -2.76 -12.59 -1.75
N LEU A 91 -2.24 -11.44 -2.18
CA LEU A 91 -2.31 -10.93 -3.55
C LEU A 91 -1.47 -11.77 -4.53
#